data_AF-A0AAX6H8S0-F1
#
_entry.id   AF-A0AAX6H8S0-F1
#
_cell.length_a   1.000
_cell.length_b   1.000
_cell.length_c   1.000
_cell.angle_alpha   90.00
_cell.angle_beta   90.00
_cell.angle_gamma   90.00
#
_symmetry.space_group_name_H-M   'P 1'
#
loop_
_entity.id
_entity.type
_entity.pdbx_description
1 polymer ?
#
loop_
_entity_poly.entity_id
_entity_poly.type
_entity_poly.pdbx_seq_one_letter_code
_entity_poly.pdbx_strand_id
1 'polypeptide(L)'
;MSRARLGMYIFCRRSLFEQCYELQPTFKLLLQRPDCLALNLDETSQFTERPVEETGRIHFVSGIQEMGSLVGFKMHQFFQEYVQF
;
A
#
# COMPACT_ATOMS: atom_id res chain seq x y z
N MET A 1 -13.90 1.39 12.42
CA MET A 1 -12.72 0.77 11.79
C MET A 1 -12.09 -0.25 12.74
N SER A 2 -12.65 -1.46 12.86
CA SER A 2 -12.27 -2.43 13.91
C SER A 2 -11.84 -3.81 13.38
N ARG A 3 -11.70 -3.98 12.07
CA ARG A 3 -11.45 -5.29 11.43
C ARG A 3 -9.98 -5.53 11.04
N ALA A 4 -9.19 -4.47 10.83
CA ALA A 4 -7.78 -4.58 10.47
C ALA A 4 -6.92 -4.69 11.75
N ARG A 5 -6.12 -5.76 11.86
CA ARG A 5 -5.24 -5.99 13.03
C ARG A 5 -3.81 -5.48 12.82
N LEU A 6 -3.26 -5.62 11.61
CA LEU A 6 -1.85 -5.33 11.31
C LEU A 6 -1.65 -4.20 10.29
N GLY A 7 -2.67 -3.89 9.50
CA GLY A 7 -2.57 -2.87 8.46
C GLY A 7 -3.89 -2.69 7.72
N MET A 8 -4.08 -1.49 7.18
CA MET A 8 -5.29 -1.13 6.44
C MET A 8 -4.90 -0.30 5.24
N TYR A 9 -5.22 -0.80 4.04
CA TYR A 9 -5.05 -0.08 2.77
C TYR A 9 -6.43 0.26 2.23
N ILE A 10 -6.69 1.53 1.93
CA ILE A 10 -7.97 2.00 1.41
C ILE A 10 -7.76 2.55 0.01
N PHE A 11 -8.50 2.01 -0.95
CA PHE A 11 -8.61 2.57 -2.28
C PHE A 11 -9.99 3.20 -2.41
N CYS A 12 -10.03 4.53 -2.57
CA CYS A 12 -11.28 5.26 -2.66
C CYS A 12 -11.11 6.56 -3.45
N ARG A 13 -12.22 7.12 -3.93
CA ARG A 13 -12.23 8.45 -4.54
C ARG A 13 -12.37 9.50 -3.46
N ARG A 14 -11.26 10.09 -3.02
CA ARG A 14 -11.20 11.09 -1.94
C ARG A 14 -12.31 12.15 -2.02
N SER A 15 -12.52 12.74 -3.20
CA SER A 15 -13.52 13.80 -3.41
C SER A 15 -14.96 13.40 -3.07
N LEU A 16 -15.30 12.10 -3.19
CA LEU A 16 -16.63 11.60 -2.87
C LEU A 16 -16.85 11.53 -1.35
N PHE A 17 -15.81 11.19 -0.60
CA PHE A 17 -15.91 10.94 0.84
C PHE A 17 -15.66 12.18 1.69
N GLU A 18 -14.92 13.17 1.18
CA GLU A 18 -14.79 14.48 1.85
C GLU A 18 -16.13 15.20 2.03
N GLN A 19 -17.08 14.94 1.12
CA GLN A 19 -18.43 15.52 1.15
C GLN A 19 -19.39 14.79 2.09
N CYS A 20 -19.00 13.63 2.65
CA CYS A 20 -19.84 12.86 3.57
C CYS A 20 -19.58 13.27 5.02
N TYR A 21 -20.56 13.93 5.63
CA TYR A 21 -20.45 14.49 6.97
C TYR A 21 -20.16 13.42 8.04
N GLU A 22 -20.79 12.27 7.93
CA GLU A 22 -20.64 11.14 8.86
C GLU A 22 -19.23 10.56 8.86
N LEU A 23 -18.49 10.70 7.76
CA LEU A 23 -17.16 10.13 7.58
C LEU A 23 -16.03 11.14 7.79
N GLN A 24 -16.33 12.43 7.87
CA GLN A 24 -15.36 13.50 8.13
C GLN A 24 -14.39 13.22 9.28
N PRO A 25 -14.82 12.77 10.49
CA PRO A 25 -13.87 12.54 11.58
C PRO A 25 -12.86 11.43 11.26
N THR A 26 -13.28 10.41 10.51
CA THR A 26 -12.39 9.32 10.09
C THR A 26 -11.45 9.77 8.98
N PHE A 27 -11.96 10.47 7.97
CA PHE A 27 -11.14 10.95 6.86
C PHE A 27 -10.14 12.02 7.28
N LYS A 28 -10.46 12.86 8.27
CA LYS A 28 -9.49 13.82 8.84
C LYS A 28 -8.24 13.13 9.37
N LEU A 29 -8.36 11.93 9.94
CA LEU A 29 -7.22 11.13 10.40
C LEU A 29 -6.48 10.46 9.24
N LEU A 30 -7.22 9.91 8.27
CA LEU A 30 -6.63 9.25 7.09
C LEU A 30 -5.82 10.22 6.22
N LEU A 31 -6.31 11.45 6.07
CA LEU A 31 -5.70 12.50 5.26
C LEU A 31 -4.47 13.16 5.91
N GLN A 32 -4.08 12.77 7.13
CA GLN A 32 -2.78 13.14 7.71
C GLN A 32 -1.61 12.43 7.02
N ARG A 33 -1.90 11.37 6.27
CA ARG A 33 -0.91 10.61 5.49
C ARG A 33 -1.02 10.94 4.00
N PRO A 34 0.04 10.70 3.20
CA PRO A 34 0.00 10.81 1.74
C PRO A 34 -1.15 9.98 1.15
N ASP A 35 -1.76 10.51 0.08
CA ASP A 35 -2.86 9.85 -0.64
C ASP A 35 -2.39 8.94 -1.80
N CYS A 36 -1.08 8.86 -2.01
CA CYS A 36 -0.47 7.89 -2.91
C CYS A 36 -0.03 6.64 -2.14
N LEU A 37 -0.16 5.47 -2.78
CA LEU A 37 0.31 4.20 -2.22
C LEU A 37 1.84 4.21 -2.15
N ALA A 38 2.39 4.04 -0.96
CA ALA A 38 3.82 3.90 -0.70
C ALA A 38 4.17 2.43 -0.48
N LEU A 39 5.11 1.90 -1.25
CA LEU A 39 5.59 0.52 -1.14
C LEU A 39 7.11 0.50 -0.92
N ASN A 40 7.60 -0.43 -0.10
CA ASN A 40 9.01 -0.80 -0.10
C ASN A 40 9.18 -2.02 -1.01
N LEU A 41 9.91 -1.86 -2.12
CA LEU A 41 10.09 -2.90 -3.12
C LEU A 41 11.27 -3.83 -2.81
N ASP A 42 12.09 -3.46 -1.83
CA ASP A 42 13.29 -4.21 -1.44
C ASP A 42 12.96 -5.31 -0.42
N GLU A 43 11.77 -5.25 0.21
CA GLU A 43 11.27 -6.28 1.13
C GLU A 43 10.55 -7.40 0.36
N THR A 44 11.16 -8.59 0.32
CA THR A 44 10.59 -9.80 -0.30
C THR A 44 10.18 -10.87 0.72
N SER A 45 10.44 -10.64 2.01
CA SER A 45 10.10 -11.56 3.09
C SER A 45 8.61 -11.56 3.42
N GLN A 46 8.11 -12.69 3.94
CA GLN A 46 6.71 -12.83 4.38
C GLN A 46 6.36 -11.97 5.60
N PHE A 47 7.38 -11.62 6.39
CA PHE A 47 7.28 -10.80 7.59
C PHE A 47 8.27 -9.65 7.51
N THR A 48 7.92 -8.50 8.06
CA THR A 48 8.82 -7.37 8.19
C THR A 48 9.32 -7.30 9.64
N GLU A 49 10.64 -7.17 9.80
CA GLU A 49 11.26 -6.87 11.10
C GLU A 49 11.39 -5.36 11.32
N ARG A 50 11.09 -4.57 10.29
CA ARG A 50 11.19 -3.12 10.32
C ARG A 50 10.17 -2.53 11.30
N PRO A 51 10.60 -1.63 12.21
CA PRO A 51 9.69 -0.90 13.08
C PRO A 51 8.68 -0.06 12.30
N VAL A 52 7.51 0.21 12.88
CA VAL A 52 6.43 0.96 12.22
C VAL A 52 6.84 2.38 11.77
N GLU A 53 7.78 3.00 12.47
CA GLU A 53 8.24 4.37 12.20
C GLU A 53 9.31 4.45 11.10
N GLU A 54 9.97 3.33 10.80
CA GLU A 54 10.96 3.26 9.75
C GLU A 54 10.27 2.81 8.48
N THR A 55 10.40 3.52 7.36
CA THR A 55 9.67 3.22 6.12
C THR A 55 10.54 2.61 5.02
N GLY A 56 11.85 2.54 5.24
CA GLY A 56 12.81 2.05 4.25
C GLY A 56 12.80 2.89 2.97
N ARG A 57 13.07 2.23 1.83
CA ARG A 57 13.05 2.89 0.52
C ARG A 57 11.62 2.95 0.00
N ILE A 58 11.00 4.13 0.08
CA ILE A 58 9.63 4.33 -0.39
C ILE A 58 9.60 4.49 -1.91
N HIS A 59 8.75 3.69 -2.55
CA HIS A 59 8.32 3.85 -3.92
C HIS A 59 6.84 4.25 -3.94
N PHE A 60 6.53 5.46 -4.43
CA PHE A 60 5.15 5.90 -4.59
C PHE A 60 4.58 5.37 -5.90
N VAL A 61 3.41 4.73 -5.82
CA VAL A 61 2.68 4.21 -6.97
C VAL A 61 1.64 5.24 -7.40
N SER A 62 1.81 5.74 -8.62
CA SER A 62 1.01 6.81 -9.22
C SER A 62 -0.40 6.36 -9.66
N GLY A 63 -0.62 5.06 -9.85
CA GLY A 63 -1.91 4.54 -10.30
C GLY A 63 -1.94 3.04 -10.56
N ILE A 64 -3.08 2.58 -11.05
CA ILE A 64 -3.34 1.14 -11.24
C ILE A 64 -2.51 0.53 -12.37
N GLN A 65 -2.17 1.32 -13.40
CA GLN A 65 -1.34 0.86 -14.52
C GLN A 65 0.07 0.50 -14.03
N GLU A 66 0.68 1.41 -13.28
CA GLU A 66 2.00 1.19 -12.67
C GLU A 66 1.97 0.04 -11.67
N MET A 67 0.91 -0.05 -10.85
CA MET A 67 0.73 -1.19 -9.94
C MET A 67 0.66 -2.52 -10.68
N GLY A 68 -0.04 -2.56 -11.82
CA GLY A 68 -0.13 -3.74 -12.67
C GLY A 68 1.24 -4.15 -13.23
N SER A 69 2.01 -3.19 -13.73
CA SER A 69 3.39 -3.42 -14.19
C SER A 69 4.28 -3.93 -13.07
N LEU A 70 4.18 -3.35 -11.87
CA LEU A 70 4.95 -3.74 -10.70
C LEU A 70 4.66 -5.19 -10.29
N VAL A 71 3.37 -5.56 -10.19
CA VAL A 71 2.96 -6.93 -9.87
C VAL A 71 3.44 -7.90 -10.94
N GLY A 72 3.30 -7.56 -12.22
CA GLY A 72 3.80 -8.38 -13.33
C GLY A 72 5.31 -8.64 -13.23
N PHE A 73 6.09 -7.59 -12.96
CA PHE A 73 7.53 -7.70 -12.75
C PHE A 73 7.87 -8.61 -11.56
N LYS A 74 7.25 -8.37 -10.40
CA LYS A 74 7.50 -9.17 -9.18
C LYS A 74 7.07 -10.63 -9.34
N MET A 75 5.96 -10.90 -10.02
CA MET A 75 5.52 -12.26 -10.33
C MET A 75 6.54 -12.97 -11.23
N HIS A 76 7.03 -12.30 -12.28
CA HIS A 76 8.05 -12.88 -13.15
C HIS A 76 9.33 -13.25 -12.37
N GLN A 77 9.80 -12.35 -11.52
CA GLN A 77 10.94 -12.60 -10.64
C GLN A 77 10.70 -13.79 -9.70
N PHE A 78 9.54 -13.82 -9.03
CA PHE A 78 9.17 -14.92 -8.14
C PHE A 78 9.14 -16.28 -8.89
N PHE A 79 8.55 -16.35 -10.08
CA PHE A 79 8.53 -17.59 -10.85
C PHE A 79 9.93 -18.03 -11.30
N GLN A 80 10.83 -17.11 -11.62
CA GLN A 80 12.22 -17.46 -11.94
C GLN A 80 12.96 -18.06 -10.74
N GLU A 81 12.73 -17.52 -9.55
CA GLU A 81 13.38 -18.00 -8.32
C GLU A 81 12.83 -19.37 -7.86
N TYR A 82 11.55 -19.67 -8.10
CA TYR A 82 10.89 -20.89 -7.62
C TYR A 82 10.79 -22.05 -8.64
N VAL A 83 10.91 -21.79 -9.94
CA VAL A 83 10.77 -22.83 -11.01
C VAL A 83 12.14 -23.33 -11.52
N GLN A 84 13.25 -22.84 -10.96
CA GLN A 84 14.61 -23.30 -11.28
C GLN A 84 15.11 -24.47 -10.39
N PHE A 85 14.19 -25.19 -9.72
CA PHE A 85 14.48 -26.45 -9.00
C PHE A 85 13.59 -27.59 -9.48
#